data_AF-A0A7S8IYI1-F1
#
_entry.id   AF-A0A7S8IYI1-F1
#
_cell.length_a   1.000
_cell.length_b   1.000
_cell.length_c   1.000
_cell.angle_alpha   90.00
_cell.angle_beta   90.00
_cell.angle_gamma   90.00
#
_symmetry.space_group_name_H-M   'P 1'
#
loop_
_entity.id
_entity.type
_entity.pdbx_description
1 polymer ?
#
loop_
_entity_poly.entity_id
_entity_poly.type
_entity_poly.pdbx_seq_one_letter_code
_entity_poly.pdbx_strand_id
1 'polypeptide(L)'
;MMESVTYKAGFMTAAAFGLILGASFGSTVVSAQGMPEGFKKGDLAPPPSAEMIEAGKRVYFTKCVWCHGVDGAGDGPGADRLWPRPRNFNQGTFKIRHTASGELPLFDAKKPVDGQNDLFETVTHGLPGSAMPPWEGILTEEQRLQVLSFVTTELVKDRKFTDKESETQTILNLGELNPKQATEESIKRGAELVVEKKCVECHGMEGRGDGNAFNLKDDWGFSIQPADWHKCWNFRGSRQDPYNVRNIFRTFSTGVNGTPMPSFADNTSVDERWDIANFVNSLCERDPLGKPLPIDPLTDKPKINFVIPSDPVEGEIPTDIAAEAWEKAPKRYVAMGGQITHKPRNFVNRIDDIWVRSLYNDQHIVYLIEWDDRTKSVAEEKLPWAPTEVNIDVKEQDPKTGEEGSIAAHQNNYTVYNDAIAIQTAVKWKELPAPIKPRYLFGTNDQFPVDIVKWEADGSLRAFLGTGWDQDFQERDNYEETMKLLMAEWKNGRWYVMIQRPVGNKKDQDYDEDTFFEVGQYIPTVFFAWDGHNGDAGRKMAVSAFYYTFMNPPVPQETYIYPVVIAVGVVLLEGWVLTRRANRKKGKTL
;
A
#
# COMPACT_ATOMS: atom_id res chain seq x y z
N MET A 1 -57.10 -12.27 1.55
CA MET A 1 -57.08 -12.07 0.08
C MET A 1 -55.61 -12.13 -0.30
N MET A 2 -55.12 -13.29 -0.74
CA MET A 2 -54.96 -13.65 -2.18
C MET A 2 -53.93 -12.73 -2.85
N GLU A 3 -52.80 -13.20 -3.41
CA GLU A 3 -52.41 -14.59 -3.73
C GLU A 3 -50.87 -14.78 -3.69
N SER A 4 -50.45 -16.03 -3.52
CA SER A 4 -49.05 -16.48 -3.58
C SER A 4 -48.73 -17.09 -4.95
N VAL A 5 -47.53 -16.87 -5.49
CA VAL A 5 -47.01 -17.67 -6.61
C VAL A 5 -45.65 -18.26 -6.29
N THR A 6 -45.60 -19.58 -6.13
CA THR A 6 -44.40 -20.41 -6.03
C THR A 6 -44.25 -21.27 -7.28
N TYR A 7 -43.05 -21.31 -7.86
CA TYR A 7 -42.60 -22.38 -8.77
C TYR A 7 -41.14 -22.69 -8.42
N LYS A 8 -40.89 -23.70 -7.58
CA LYS A 8 -40.65 -25.12 -7.95
C LYS A 8 -39.37 -25.35 -8.75
N ALA A 9 -38.34 -25.81 -8.04
CA ALA A 9 -37.16 -26.45 -8.63
C ALA A 9 -37.51 -27.80 -9.28
N GLY A 10 -36.76 -28.17 -10.32
CA GLY A 10 -36.81 -29.49 -10.96
C GLY A 10 -35.43 -30.13 -10.96
N PHE A 11 -35.28 -31.20 -10.17
CA PHE A 11 -34.15 -32.14 -10.28
C PHE A 11 -34.40 -33.10 -11.45
N MET A 12 -33.38 -33.34 -12.29
CA MET A 12 -33.23 -34.62 -13.00
C MET A 12 -31.75 -35.03 -13.01
N THR A 13 -31.51 -36.33 -12.78
CA THR A 13 -30.19 -36.94 -12.62
C THR A 13 -30.05 -38.15 -13.55
N ALA A 14 -28.82 -38.36 -14.07
CA ALA A 14 -28.33 -39.57 -14.77
C ALA A 14 -29.04 -39.95 -16.10
N ALA A 15 -28.42 -40.49 -17.15
CA ALA A 15 -27.02 -40.71 -17.56
C ALA A 15 -27.04 -40.91 -19.13
N ALA A 16 -26.03 -41.35 -19.90
CA ALA A 16 -24.71 -41.94 -19.62
C ALA A 16 -23.73 -41.77 -20.81
N PHE A 17 -22.44 -42.04 -20.57
CA PHE A 17 -21.38 -42.53 -21.48
C PHE A 17 -21.44 -42.27 -23.01
N GLY A 18 -20.41 -41.57 -23.50
CA GLY A 18 -20.03 -41.51 -24.91
C GLY A 18 -18.56 -41.15 -25.09
N LEU A 19 -17.67 -42.15 -25.02
CA LEU A 19 -16.22 -42.00 -25.23
C LEU A 19 -15.92 -41.84 -26.73
N ILE A 20 -15.41 -40.68 -27.14
CA ILE A 20 -14.64 -40.55 -28.40
C ILE A 20 -13.34 -39.80 -28.10
N LEU A 21 -12.24 -40.55 -28.12
CA LEU A 21 -10.89 -39.99 -28.25
C LEU A 21 -10.74 -39.36 -29.64
N GLY A 22 -10.30 -38.11 -29.67
CA GLY A 22 -10.14 -37.35 -30.91
C GLY A 22 -9.20 -36.16 -30.70
N ALA A 23 -8.00 -36.40 -30.16
CA ALA A 23 -6.98 -35.38 -29.99
C ALA A 23 -6.36 -34.99 -31.34
N SER A 24 -7.05 -34.16 -32.11
CA SER A 24 -6.44 -33.42 -33.21
C SER A 24 -5.65 -32.25 -32.63
N PHE A 25 -4.32 -32.40 -32.56
CA PHE A 25 -3.39 -31.28 -32.42
C PHE A 25 -3.53 -30.36 -33.63
N GLY A 26 -4.51 -29.46 -33.57
CA GLY A 26 -4.63 -28.35 -34.49
C GLY A 26 -3.58 -27.33 -34.13
N SER A 27 -2.46 -27.31 -34.86
CA SER A 27 -1.50 -26.22 -34.81
C SER A 27 -2.23 -24.93 -35.19
N THR A 28 -2.67 -24.16 -34.21
CA THR A 28 -3.11 -22.78 -34.41
C THR A 28 -1.88 -21.97 -34.78
N VAL A 29 -1.60 -21.95 -36.08
CA VAL A 29 -0.74 -20.94 -36.68
C VAL A 29 -1.34 -19.61 -36.28
N VAL A 30 -0.66 -18.88 -35.40
CA VAL A 30 -1.03 -17.51 -35.05
C VAL A 30 -0.89 -16.72 -36.35
N SER A 31 -2.02 -16.44 -37.00
CA SER A 31 -2.06 -15.53 -38.12
C SER A 31 -1.50 -14.20 -37.63
N ALA A 32 -0.57 -13.61 -38.37
CA ALA A 32 0.01 -12.32 -38.01
C ALA A 32 -1.09 -11.24 -38.02
N GLN A 33 -1.69 -10.97 -36.85
CA GLN A 33 -2.27 -9.67 -36.57
C GLN A 33 -1.18 -8.62 -36.79
N GLY A 34 -1.56 -7.47 -37.34
CA GLY A 34 -0.63 -6.35 -37.51
C GLY A 34 -0.05 -5.89 -36.16
N MET A 35 1.10 -5.24 -36.21
CA MET A 35 1.75 -4.68 -35.02
C MET A 35 0.76 -3.82 -34.21
N PRO A 36 0.65 -3.99 -32.88
CA PRO A 36 -0.36 -3.29 -32.09
C PRO A 36 -0.15 -1.77 -32.12
N GLU A 37 -1.22 -1.01 -31.99
CA GLU A 37 -1.15 0.45 -32.10
C GLU A 37 -0.20 1.05 -31.05
N GLY A 38 0.66 1.97 -31.48
CA GLY A 38 1.66 2.61 -30.62
C GLY A 38 2.95 1.79 -30.42
N PHE A 39 3.08 0.62 -31.05
CA PHE A 39 4.34 -0.13 -31.09
C PHE A 39 5.12 0.13 -32.39
N LYS A 40 6.44 -0.07 -32.35
CA LYS A 40 7.34 -0.07 -33.51
C LYS A 40 8.29 -1.26 -33.47
N LYS A 41 8.81 -1.67 -34.63
CA LYS A 41 9.85 -2.71 -34.68
C LYS A 41 11.18 -2.17 -34.12
N GLY A 42 11.81 -2.94 -33.25
CA GLY A 42 13.18 -2.73 -32.76
C GLY A 42 14.14 -3.78 -33.32
N ASP A 43 15.43 -3.55 -33.09
CA ASP A 43 16.52 -4.47 -33.43
C ASP A 43 17.14 -5.03 -32.13
N LEU A 44 17.37 -6.35 -32.07
CA LEU A 44 18.04 -6.97 -30.93
C LEU A 44 19.41 -6.33 -30.67
N ALA A 45 19.68 -6.01 -29.41
CA ALA A 45 20.93 -5.43 -28.96
C ALA A 45 22.14 -6.34 -29.25
N PRO A 46 23.35 -5.77 -29.46
CA PRO A 46 24.55 -6.58 -29.63
C PRO A 46 24.90 -7.33 -28.33
N PRO A 47 25.53 -8.53 -28.42
CA PRO A 47 25.99 -9.24 -27.23
C PRO A 47 26.95 -8.40 -26.38
N PRO A 48 26.90 -8.52 -25.04
CA PRO A 48 27.92 -7.97 -24.15
C PRO A 48 29.29 -8.62 -24.38
N SER A 49 30.36 -7.98 -23.93
CA SER A 49 31.71 -8.57 -24.02
C SER A 49 31.93 -9.62 -22.93
N ALA A 50 32.82 -10.59 -23.19
CA ALA A 50 33.23 -11.59 -22.20
C ALA A 50 33.80 -10.96 -20.92
N GLU A 51 34.46 -9.81 -21.04
CA GLU A 51 34.96 -9.03 -19.89
C GLU A 51 33.82 -8.48 -19.03
N MET A 52 32.75 -7.94 -19.64
CA MET A 52 31.57 -7.48 -18.90
C MET A 52 30.84 -8.63 -18.21
N ILE A 53 30.73 -9.79 -18.86
CA ILE A 53 30.09 -10.99 -18.29
C ILE A 53 30.87 -11.48 -17.05
N GLU A 54 32.20 -11.63 -17.15
CA GLU A 54 33.04 -12.09 -16.04
C GLU A 54 33.14 -11.05 -14.89
N ALA A 55 33.15 -9.75 -15.21
CA ALA A 55 33.03 -8.71 -14.20
C ALA A 55 31.65 -8.74 -13.51
N GLY A 56 30.59 -8.94 -14.29
CA GLY A 56 29.21 -9.04 -13.82
C GLY A 56 28.96 -10.22 -12.89
N LYS A 57 29.59 -11.37 -13.18
CA LYS A 57 29.59 -12.55 -12.31
C LYS A 57 30.07 -12.21 -10.90
N ARG A 58 31.17 -11.46 -10.77
CA ARG A 58 31.70 -11.02 -9.45
C ARG A 58 30.70 -10.15 -8.70
N VAL A 59 30.02 -9.22 -9.39
CA VAL A 59 28.96 -8.40 -8.79
C VAL A 59 27.77 -9.26 -8.35
N TYR A 60 27.31 -10.18 -9.20
CA TYR A 60 26.19 -11.08 -8.94
C TYR A 60 26.40 -11.91 -7.67
N PHE A 61 27.55 -12.61 -7.59
CA PHE A 61 27.89 -13.45 -6.44
C PHE A 61 28.21 -12.66 -5.16
N THR A 62 28.43 -11.36 -5.26
CA THR A 62 28.60 -10.48 -4.09
C THR A 62 27.26 -9.93 -3.58
N LYS A 63 26.31 -9.62 -4.48
CA LYS A 63 25.13 -8.79 -4.17
C LYS A 63 23.78 -9.45 -4.46
N CYS A 64 23.65 -10.20 -5.55
CA CYS A 64 22.36 -10.66 -6.08
C CYS A 64 22.03 -12.11 -5.67
N VAL A 65 23.06 -12.96 -5.55
CA VAL A 65 22.94 -14.41 -5.29
C VAL A 65 22.13 -14.74 -4.02
N TRP A 66 22.18 -13.88 -3.00
CA TRP A 66 21.47 -14.08 -1.73
C TRP A 66 19.95 -14.15 -1.88
N CYS A 67 19.39 -13.50 -2.89
CA CYS A 67 17.97 -13.54 -3.22
C CYS A 67 17.70 -14.38 -4.48
N HIS A 68 18.49 -14.20 -5.53
CA HIS A 68 18.22 -14.82 -6.84
C HIS A 68 18.81 -16.24 -7.01
N GLY A 69 19.61 -16.72 -6.06
CA GLY A 69 20.20 -18.05 -6.10
C GLY A 69 21.46 -18.15 -6.96
N VAL A 70 22.21 -19.24 -6.79
CA VAL A 70 23.45 -19.52 -7.54
C VAL A 70 23.17 -19.64 -9.04
N ASP A 71 22.07 -20.33 -9.37
CA ASP A 71 21.62 -20.64 -10.72
C ASP A 71 20.65 -19.61 -11.31
N GLY A 72 20.39 -18.50 -10.61
CA GLY A 72 19.41 -17.49 -11.02
C GLY A 72 17.95 -17.92 -10.87
N ALA A 73 17.66 -19.01 -10.17
CA ALA A 73 16.31 -19.61 -10.09
C ALA A 73 15.35 -18.89 -9.12
N GLY A 74 15.77 -17.82 -8.44
CA GLY A 74 14.94 -17.11 -7.47
C GLY A 74 14.83 -17.82 -6.11
N ASP A 75 15.81 -18.67 -5.80
CA ASP A 75 15.85 -19.63 -4.70
C ASP A 75 17.02 -19.40 -3.73
N GLY A 76 17.60 -18.19 -3.72
CA GLY A 76 18.71 -17.83 -2.83
C GLY A 76 18.34 -17.94 -1.35
N PRO A 77 19.32 -17.98 -0.42
CA PRO A 77 19.10 -18.19 1.01
C PRO A 77 18.12 -17.21 1.71
N GLY A 78 17.83 -16.05 1.13
CA GLY A 78 16.81 -15.12 1.62
C GLY A 78 15.43 -15.26 0.96
N ALA A 79 15.32 -15.99 -0.16
CA ALA A 79 14.10 -16.08 -0.97
C ALA A 79 12.93 -16.80 -0.29
N ASP A 80 13.19 -17.53 0.79
CA ASP A 80 12.19 -18.22 1.61
C ASP A 80 11.32 -17.26 2.44
N ARG A 81 11.86 -16.08 2.78
CA ARG A 81 11.22 -15.01 3.58
C ARG A 81 10.66 -13.86 2.76
N LEU A 82 10.80 -13.90 1.44
CA LEU A 82 10.43 -12.80 0.56
C LEU A 82 9.13 -13.11 -0.20
N TRP A 83 8.14 -12.24 -0.01
CA TRP A 83 6.97 -12.15 -0.87
C TRP A 83 6.83 -10.70 -1.37
N PRO A 84 6.74 -10.46 -2.69
CA PRO A 84 6.86 -11.45 -3.77
C PRO A 84 8.23 -12.14 -3.81
N ARG A 85 8.26 -13.36 -4.36
CA ARG A 85 9.50 -14.12 -4.57
C ARG A 85 10.49 -13.36 -5.48
N PRO A 86 11.81 -13.50 -5.25
CA PRO A 86 12.83 -13.05 -6.20
C PRO A 86 12.61 -13.64 -7.59
N ARG A 87 12.98 -12.91 -8.63
CA ARG A 87 12.81 -13.36 -10.02
C ARG A 87 13.68 -14.58 -10.32
N ASN A 88 13.03 -15.65 -10.79
CA ASN A 88 13.68 -16.72 -11.55
C ASN A 88 14.01 -16.20 -12.95
N PHE A 89 15.29 -16.21 -13.31
CA PHE A 89 15.80 -15.72 -14.59
C PHE A 89 15.82 -16.77 -15.69
N ASN A 90 15.82 -18.07 -15.35
CA ASN A 90 16.05 -19.17 -16.29
C ASN A 90 15.13 -19.11 -17.52
N GLN A 91 13.85 -18.78 -17.32
CA GLN A 91 12.83 -18.72 -18.37
C GLN A 91 12.84 -17.44 -19.22
N GLY A 92 13.60 -16.41 -18.85
CA GLY A 92 13.57 -15.10 -19.51
C GLY A 92 12.26 -14.31 -19.30
N THR A 93 11.44 -14.67 -18.30
CA THR A 93 10.12 -14.08 -18.06
C THR A 93 10.19 -12.84 -17.16
N PHE A 94 10.32 -11.65 -17.75
CA PHE A 94 10.46 -10.39 -16.99
C PHE A 94 9.17 -9.56 -16.92
N LYS A 95 8.88 -9.01 -15.74
CA LYS A 95 7.60 -8.31 -15.44
C LYS A 95 7.53 -6.87 -15.97
N ILE A 96 8.63 -6.11 -15.90
CA ILE A 96 8.68 -4.69 -16.27
C ILE A 96 9.43 -4.55 -17.58
N ARG A 97 8.74 -4.06 -18.63
CA ARG A 97 9.22 -4.05 -20.02
C ARG A 97 8.62 -2.89 -20.81
N HIS A 98 9.30 -2.49 -21.88
CA HIS A 98 8.76 -1.70 -22.98
C HIS A 98 8.54 -2.52 -24.26
N THR A 99 8.66 -3.85 -24.21
CA THR A 99 8.39 -4.78 -25.32
C THR A 99 6.98 -5.39 -25.26
N ALA A 100 6.49 -5.94 -26.39
CA ALA A 100 5.17 -6.55 -26.46
C ALA A 100 5.04 -7.77 -25.53
N SER A 101 3.81 -8.18 -25.19
CA SER A 101 3.57 -9.31 -24.28
C SER A 101 4.31 -10.57 -24.75
N GLY A 102 4.94 -11.30 -23.82
CA GLY A 102 5.77 -12.48 -24.11
C GLY A 102 7.20 -12.21 -24.60
N GLU A 103 7.52 -11.03 -25.16
CA GLU A 103 8.89 -10.70 -25.59
C GLU A 103 9.84 -10.41 -24.43
N LEU A 104 11.15 -10.59 -24.65
CA LEU A 104 12.23 -10.26 -23.71
C LEU A 104 12.27 -8.74 -23.41
N PRO A 105 12.76 -8.31 -22.24
CA PRO A 105 12.97 -6.90 -21.90
C PRO A 105 14.03 -6.25 -22.81
N LEU A 106 14.02 -4.93 -22.89
CA LEU A 106 15.12 -4.16 -23.47
C LEU A 106 16.36 -4.21 -22.57
N PHE A 107 17.52 -4.50 -23.16
CA PHE A 107 18.82 -4.37 -22.51
C PHE A 107 19.93 -4.15 -23.56
N ASP A 108 20.61 -3.00 -23.51
CA ASP A 108 21.87 -2.75 -24.25
C ASP A 108 23.00 -2.49 -23.24
N ALA A 109 23.98 -3.39 -23.22
CA ALA A 109 25.15 -3.30 -22.33
C ALA A 109 26.08 -2.11 -22.63
N LYS A 110 25.98 -1.50 -23.81
CA LYS A 110 26.82 -0.37 -24.26
C LYS A 110 26.10 0.98 -24.18
N LYS A 111 24.79 1.00 -23.94
CA LYS A 111 23.94 2.19 -23.98
C LYS A 111 22.82 2.09 -22.94
N PRO A 112 23.04 2.51 -21.68
CA PRO A 112 21.93 2.91 -20.82
C PRO A 112 21.29 4.14 -21.47
N VAL A 113 20.05 3.98 -21.95
CA VAL A 113 19.22 5.08 -22.46
C VAL A 113 17.92 4.99 -21.69
N ASP A 114 17.64 6.03 -20.91
CA ASP A 114 16.47 6.14 -20.05
C ASP A 114 15.19 5.80 -20.82
N GLY A 115 14.37 4.90 -20.26
CA GLY A 115 13.12 4.43 -20.88
C GLY A 115 13.31 3.50 -22.10
N GLN A 116 14.55 3.10 -22.43
CA GLN A 116 14.87 2.15 -23.52
C GLN A 116 15.78 0.99 -23.04
N ASN A 117 16.00 0.84 -21.74
CA ASN A 117 16.87 -0.19 -21.15
C ASN A 117 16.24 -0.79 -19.88
N ASP A 118 15.11 -1.50 -20.06
CA ASP A 118 14.23 -2.03 -19.01
C ASP A 118 14.96 -2.71 -17.82
N LEU A 119 15.95 -3.55 -18.12
CA LEU A 119 16.70 -4.26 -17.08
C LEU A 119 17.63 -3.33 -16.31
N PHE A 120 18.24 -2.36 -16.99
CA PHE A 120 19.07 -1.35 -16.35
C PHE A 120 18.25 -0.49 -15.40
N GLU A 121 17.08 0.02 -15.83
CA GLU A 121 16.16 0.76 -14.96
C GLU A 121 15.72 -0.06 -13.75
N THR A 122 15.36 -1.33 -13.98
CA THR A 122 14.91 -2.27 -12.94
C THR A 122 15.98 -2.52 -11.87
N VAL A 123 17.26 -2.56 -12.21
CA VAL A 123 18.36 -2.71 -11.23
C VAL A 123 18.75 -1.37 -10.62
N THR A 124 18.79 -0.30 -11.41
CA THR A 124 19.09 1.07 -10.98
C THR A 124 18.16 1.50 -9.85
N HIS A 125 16.86 1.48 -10.10
CA HIS A 125 15.85 1.94 -9.16
C HIS A 125 15.30 0.79 -8.28
N GLY A 126 15.39 -0.47 -8.68
CA GLY A 126 14.74 -1.57 -7.96
C GLY A 126 13.24 -1.64 -8.23
N LEU A 127 12.49 -2.36 -7.38
CA LEU A 127 11.06 -2.61 -7.59
C LEU A 127 10.23 -2.29 -6.34
N PRO A 128 9.42 -1.21 -6.35
CA PRO A 128 8.47 -0.92 -5.28
C PRO A 128 7.48 -2.07 -5.06
N GLY A 129 6.92 -2.16 -3.85
CA GLY A 129 6.08 -3.30 -3.46
C GLY A 129 6.81 -4.66 -3.54
N SER A 130 8.13 -4.66 -3.29
CA SER A 130 8.98 -5.85 -3.19
C SER A 130 10.26 -5.56 -2.39
N ALA A 131 11.03 -6.61 -2.08
CA ALA A 131 12.32 -6.50 -1.40
C ALA A 131 13.53 -6.28 -2.34
N MET A 132 13.33 -5.91 -3.61
CA MET A 132 14.41 -5.57 -4.53
C MET A 132 14.75 -4.07 -4.41
N PRO A 133 15.87 -3.70 -3.75
CA PRO A 133 16.22 -2.30 -3.50
C PRO A 133 16.74 -1.62 -4.77
N PRO A 134 16.82 -0.27 -4.79
CA PRO A 134 17.68 0.45 -5.72
C PRO A 134 19.13 0.02 -5.53
N TRP A 135 19.86 -0.13 -6.64
CA TRP A 135 21.31 -0.34 -6.63
C TRP A 135 22.11 0.88 -7.06
N GLU A 136 21.47 1.95 -7.52
CA GLU A 136 22.11 3.26 -7.62
C GLU A 136 22.66 3.73 -6.26
N GLY A 137 23.80 4.41 -6.27
CA GLY A 137 24.54 4.79 -5.05
C GLY A 137 25.26 3.62 -4.33
N ILE A 138 24.90 2.37 -4.58
CA ILE A 138 25.58 1.17 -4.05
C ILE A 138 26.53 0.56 -5.09
N LEU A 139 26.10 0.52 -6.35
CA LEU A 139 26.86 0.05 -7.51
C LEU A 139 27.05 1.18 -8.50
N THR A 140 28.19 1.18 -9.20
CA THR A 140 28.40 2.09 -10.34
C THR A 140 27.44 1.73 -11.49
N GLU A 141 27.26 2.65 -12.43
CA GLU A 141 26.58 2.36 -13.71
C GLU A 141 27.20 1.15 -14.43
N GLU A 142 28.54 1.15 -14.53
CA GLU A 142 29.29 0.06 -15.15
C GLU A 142 29.02 -1.28 -14.46
N GLN A 143 29.04 -1.33 -13.12
CA GLN A 143 28.73 -2.56 -12.37
C GLN A 143 27.29 -3.05 -12.57
N ARG A 144 26.34 -2.14 -12.76
CA ARG A 144 24.94 -2.48 -13.10
C ARG A 144 24.82 -3.06 -14.51
N LEU A 145 25.50 -2.47 -15.50
CA LEU A 145 25.56 -3.01 -16.86
C LEU A 145 26.30 -4.37 -16.93
N GLN A 146 27.39 -4.52 -16.16
CA GLN A 146 28.14 -5.77 -16.04
C GLN A 146 27.27 -6.88 -15.44
N VAL A 147 26.62 -6.66 -14.27
CA VAL A 147 25.80 -7.71 -13.63
C VAL A 147 24.63 -8.14 -14.50
N LEU A 148 24.01 -7.21 -15.22
CA LEU A 148 22.96 -7.52 -16.19
C LEU A 148 23.48 -8.26 -17.42
N SER A 149 24.69 -7.97 -17.88
CA SER A 149 25.35 -8.73 -18.94
C SER A 149 25.57 -10.19 -18.53
N PHE A 150 25.95 -10.44 -17.27
CA PHE A 150 26.04 -11.79 -16.73
C PHE A 150 24.67 -12.47 -16.63
N VAL A 151 23.67 -11.80 -16.03
CA VAL A 151 22.31 -12.35 -15.88
C VAL A 151 21.70 -12.73 -17.25
N THR A 152 21.75 -11.83 -18.23
CA THR A 152 21.15 -12.02 -19.57
C THR A 152 21.85 -13.04 -20.45
N THR A 153 23.13 -13.35 -20.18
CA THR A 153 23.93 -14.30 -20.98
C THR A 153 24.04 -15.68 -20.33
N GLU A 154 24.16 -15.76 -19.01
CA GLU A 154 24.52 -17.00 -18.29
C GLU A 154 23.37 -17.55 -17.41
N LEU A 155 22.44 -16.70 -16.97
CA LEU A 155 21.34 -17.09 -16.07
C LEU A 155 19.95 -17.13 -16.73
N VAL A 156 19.81 -16.58 -17.94
CA VAL A 156 18.66 -16.83 -18.81
C VAL A 156 19.02 -18.04 -19.69
N LYS A 157 18.30 -19.14 -19.52
CA LYS A 157 18.66 -20.48 -20.03
C LYS A 157 17.74 -20.94 -21.17
N ASP A 158 16.46 -20.66 -21.05
CA ASP A 158 15.42 -21.14 -21.98
C ASP A 158 15.27 -20.22 -23.21
N ARG A 159 15.89 -19.02 -23.17
CA ARG A 159 15.81 -17.96 -24.19
C ARG A 159 17.16 -17.27 -24.35
N LYS A 160 17.38 -16.55 -25.45
CA LYS A 160 18.65 -15.84 -25.73
C LYS A 160 18.40 -14.47 -26.34
N PHE A 161 18.86 -13.41 -25.66
CA PHE A 161 18.72 -12.01 -26.09
C PHE A 161 19.27 -11.69 -27.50
N THR A 162 20.10 -12.57 -28.06
CA THR A 162 20.74 -12.40 -29.37
C THR A 162 20.19 -13.32 -30.46
N ASP A 163 19.21 -14.18 -30.16
CA ASP A 163 18.67 -15.14 -31.12
C ASP A 163 17.67 -14.50 -32.08
N LYS A 164 18.15 -14.11 -33.25
CA LYS A 164 17.36 -13.47 -34.31
C LYS A 164 16.39 -14.41 -35.05
N GLU A 165 16.44 -15.71 -34.77
CA GLU A 165 15.53 -16.69 -35.37
C GLU A 165 14.29 -16.90 -34.50
N SER A 166 14.45 -16.88 -33.17
CA SER A 166 13.36 -17.11 -32.20
C SER A 166 12.83 -15.85 -31.50
N GLU A 167 13.65 -14.80 -31.35
CA GLU A 167 13.26 -13.58 -30.61
C GLU A 167 12.94 -12.41 -31.53
N THR A 168 11.84 -11.72 -31.21
CA THR A 168 11.44 -10.45 -31.81
C THR A 168 11.54 -9.33 -30.78
N GLN A 169 11.59 -8.09 -31.27
CA GLN A 169 11.53 -6.91 -30.42
C GLN A 169 10.53 -5.90 -31.01
N THR A 170 9.38 -5.81 -30.37
CA THR A 170 8.25 -4.97 -30.71
C THR A 170 8.11 -3.95 -29.59
N ILE A 171 8.65 -2.76 -29.80
CA ILE A 171 8.89 -1.75 -28.76
C ILE A 171 7.69 -0.80 -28.68
N LEU A 172 7.14 -0.63 -27.48
CA LEU A 172 6.16 0.42 -27.17
C LEU A 172 6.82 1.79 -27.36
N ASN A 173 6.28 2.59 -28.27
CA ASN A 173 6.88 3.86 -28.69
C ASN A 173 6.57 5.03 -27.72
N LEU A 174 6.71 4.77 -26.42
CA LEU A 174 6.18 5.60 -25.33
C LEU A 174 6.68 7.06 -25.32
N GLY A 175 7.87 7.32 -25.86
CA GLY A 175 8.44 8.66 -26.00
C GLY A 175 7.83 9.50 -27.13
N GLU A 176 7.26 8.87 -28.17
CA GLU A 176 6.60 9.55 -29.29
C GLU A 176 5.07 9.64 -29.10
N LEU A 177 4.51 8.85 -28.17
CA LEU A 177 3.10 8.91 -27.79
C LEU A 177 2.84 10.07 -26.82
N ASN A 178 2.03 11.03 -27.27
CA ASN A 178 1.55 12.11 -26.41
C ASN A 178 0.50 11.59 -25.42
N PRO A 179 0.66 11.78 -24.10
CA PRO A 179 -0.37 11.42 -23.13
C PRO A 179 -1.64 12.25 -23.35
N LYS A 180 -2.80 11.57 -23.37
CA LYS A 180 -4.11 12.23 -23.37
C LYS A 180 -4.29 12.99 -22.06
N GLN A 181 -4.78 14.23 -22.13
CA GLN A 181 -5.06 15.03 -20.94
C GLN A 181 -6.13 14.34 -20.07
N ALA A 182 -5.88 14.27 -18.76
CA ALA A 182 -6.82 13.74 -17.77
C ALA A 182 -7.98 14.71 -17.52
N THR A 183 -8.92 14.79 -18.47
CA THR A 183 -10.20 15.49 -18.30
C THR A 183 -11.22 14.58 -17.61
N GLU A 184 -12.33 15.16 -17.13
CA GLU A 184 -13.43 14.39 -16.53
C GLU A 184 -13.99 13.33 -17.50
N GLU A 185 -14.08 13.65 -18.80
CA GLU A 185 -14.51 12.71 -19.82
C GLU A 185 -13.52 11.56 -20.03
N SER A 186 -12.21 11.84 -19.99
CA SER A 186 -11.15 10.83 -20.10
C SER A 186 -11.18 9.87 -18.91
N ILE A 187 -11.28 10.41 -17.69
CA ILE A 187 -11.38 9.65 -16.44
C ILE A 187 -12.66 8.81 -16.44
N LYS A 188 -13.80 9.37 -16.85
CA LYS A 188 -15.07 8.64 -16.96
C LYS A 188 -15.00 7.51 -18.00
N ARG A 189 -14.43 7.77 -19.18
CA ARG A 189 -14.25 6.72 -20.21
C ARG A 189 -13.33 5.61 -19.71
N GLY A 190 -12.28 5.94 -18.96
CA GLY A 190 -11.42 4.96 -18.29
C GLY A 190 -12.17 4.11 -17.26
N ALA A 191 -13.05 4.73 -16.46
CA ALA A 191 -13.92 4.04 -15.49
C ALA A 191 -14.87 3.04 -16.17
N GLU A 192 -15.46 3.41 -17.31
CA GLU A 192 -16.29 2.51 -18.12
C GLU A 192 -15.45 1.34 -18.68
N LEU A 193 -14.26 1.64 -19.20
CA LEU A 193 -13.36 0.66 -19.81
C LEU A 193 -12.79 -0.36 -18.80
N VAL A 194 -12.48 0.01 -17.55
CA VAL A 194 -12.02 -0.98 -16.55
C VAL A 194 -13.08 -2.01 -16.18
N VAL A 195 -14.38 -1.67 -16.33
CA VAL A 195 -15.48 -2.62 -16.18
C VAL A 195 -15.65 -3.44 -17.46
N GLU A 196 -15.69 -2.79 -18.64
CA GLU A 196 -15.83 -3.46 -19.94
C GLU A 196 -14.71 -4.49 -20.19
N LYS A 197 -13.46 -4.14 -19.88
CA LYS A 197 -12.28 -5.00 -20.04
C LYS A 197 -12.03 -5.89 -18.81
N LYS A 198 -12.99 -5.99 -17.87
CA LYS A 198 -12.97 -6.91 -16.71
C LYS A 198 -11.82 -6.71 -15.72
N CYS A 199 -11.16 -5.55 -15.71
CA CYS A 199 -10.08 -5.25 -14.76
C CYS A 199 -10.55 -5.38 -13.29
N VAL A 200 -11.82 -5.04 -13.03
CA VAL A 200 -12.48 -5.15 -11.73
C VAL A 200 -12.59 -6.59 -11.20
N GLU A 201 -12.55 -7.62 -12.08
CA GLU A 201 -12.57 -9.03 -11.66
C GLU A 201 -11.32 -9.40 -10.85
N CYS A 202 -10.20 -8.70 -11.05
CA CYS A 202 -8.98 -8.87 -10.25
C CYS A 202 -8.78 -7.70 -9.28
N HIS A 203 -8.84 -6.47 -9.78
CA HIS A 203 -8.52 -5.27 -9.00
C HIS A 203 -9.63 -4.79 -8.06
N GLY A 204 -10.83 -5.37 -8.14
CA GLY A 204 -12.00 -4.94 -7.38
C GLY A 204 -12.64 -3.66 -7.92
N MET A 205 -13.79 -3.29 -7.35
CA MET A 205 -14.60 -2.16 -7.85
C MET A 205 -13.96 -0.79 -7.56
N GLU A 206 -13.23 -0.66 -6.45
CA GLU A 206 -12.48 0.56 -6.09
C GLU A 206 -11.00 0.49 -6.48
N GLY A 207 -10.51 -0.64 -7.02
CA GLY A 207 -9.12 -0.79 -7.43
C GLY A 207 -8.14 -1.22 -6.32
N ARG A 208 -8.61 -1.65 -5.14
CA ARG A 208 -7.75 -2.03 -3.99
C ARG A 208 -7.08 -3.40 -4.13
N GLY A 209 -7.41 -4.15 -5.19
CA GLY A 209 -6.89 -5.50 -5.42
C GLY A 209 -7.66 -6.58 -4.68
N ASP A 210 -8.90 -6.30 -4.27
CA ASP A 210 -9.80 -7.16 -3.48
C ASP A 210 -10.70 -8.07 -4.34
N GLY A 211 -10.87 -7.80 -5.64
CA GLY A 211 -11.83 -8.51 -6.51
C GLY A 211 -11.61 -10.03 -6.64
N ASN A 212 -10.36 -10.47 -6.76
CA ASN A 212 -10.00 -11.90 -6.75
C ASN A 212 -8.64 -12.13 -6.07
N ALA A 213 -8.43 -11.47 -4.93
CA ALA A 213 -7.14 -11.31 -4.26
C ALA A 213 -6.34 -12.61 -4.00
N PHE A 214 -7.01 -13.76 -3.86
CA PHE A 214 -6.39 -15.01 -3.37
C PHE A 214 -6.45 -16.20 -4.34
N ASN A 215 -7.11 -16.10 -5.50
CA ASN A 215 -7.11 -17.19 -6.50
C ASN A 215 -6.12 -16.95 -7.64
N LEU A 216 -5.45 -15.80 -7.67
CA LEU A 216 -4.46 -15.45 -8.69
C LEU A 216 -3.08 -16.04 -8.35
N LYS A 217 -2.48 -16.68 -9.35
CA LYS A 217 -1.15 -17.28 -9.29
C LYS A 217 -0.26 -16.76 -10.40
N ASP A 218 1.03 -16.64 -10.14
CA ASP A 218 2.01 -16.47 -11.21
C ASP A 218 2.32 -17.80 -11.93
N ASP A 219 3.07 -17.75 -13.03
CA ASP A 219 3.39 -18.92 -13.86
C ASP A 219 4.22 -19.99 -13.12
N TRP A 220 4.79 -19.63 -11.96
CA TRP A 220 5.49 -20.54 -11.03
C TRP A 220 4.55 -21.14 -9.96
N GLY A 221 3.26 -20.81 -10.01
CA GLY A 221 2.23 -21.34 -9.12
C GLY A 221 2.10 -20.64 -7.76
N PHE A 222 2.87 -19.56 -7.52
CA PHE A 222 2.82 -18.79 -6.26
C PHE A 222 1.66 -17.78 -6.28
N SER A 223 1.02 -17.60 -5.13
CA SER A 223 -0.02 -16.58 -4.95
C SER A 223 0.51 -15.18 -5.24
N ILE A 224 -0.21 -14.43 -6.09
CA ILE A 224 0.12 -13.05 -6.44
C ILE A 224 -1.10 -12.14 -6.27
N GLN A 225 -0.93 -11.04 -5.54
CA GLN A 225 -1.99 -10.04 -5.36
C GLN A 225 -1.92 -8.95 -6.46
N PRO A 226 -3.07 -8.46 -6.95
CA PRO A 226 -3.15 -7.29 -7.81
C PRO A 226 -2.65 -6.03 -7.09
N ALA A 227 -2.11 -5.09 -7.86
CA ALA A 227 -1.73 -3.79 -7.35
C ALA A 227 -2.96 -3.00 -6.88
N ASP A 228 -2.84 -2.38 -5.71
CA ASP A 228 -3.80 -1.39 -5.20
C ASP A 228 -3.57 -0.05 -5.90
N TRP A 229 -4.58 0.44 -6.62
CA TRP A 229 -4.51 1.67 -7.41
C TRP A 229 -4.46 2.94 -6.56
N HIS A 230 -4.85 2.89 -5.29
CA HIS A 230 -4.75 4.01 -4.35
C HIS A 230 -3.30 4.26 -3.92
N LYS A 231 -2.47 3.20 -3.95
CA LYS A 231 -1.06 3.20 -3.57
C LYS A 231 -0.15 3.14 -4.80
N CYS A 232 -0.21 4.12 -5.69
CA CYS A 232 0.59 4.11 -6.94
C CYS A 232 2.11 4.07 -6.73
N TRP A 233 2.61 4.46 -5.54
CA TRP A 233 4.00 4.24 -5.11
C TRP A 233 4.39 2.76 -4.91
N ASN A 234 3.43 1.83 -4.88
CA ASN A 234 3.68 0.39 -4.89
C ASN A 234 3.62 -0.22 -6.31
N PHE A 235 3.40 0.58 -7.36
CA PHE A 235 3.45 0.08 -8.74
C PHE A 235 4.88 -0.31 -9.11
N ARG A 236 5.03 -1.52 -9.67
CA ARG A 236 6.36 -2.05 -10.03
C ARG A 236 6.89 -1.32 -11.27
N GLY A 237 8.13 -0.85 -11.20
CA GLY A 237 8.73 -0.07 -12.28
C GLY A 237 8.16 1.33 -12.44
N SER A 238 7.76 1.98 -11.33
CA SER A 238 7.41 3.41 -11.28
C SER A 238 8.10 4.14 -10.11
N ARG A 239 9.20 3.59 -9.60
CA ARG A 239 9.93 4.18 -8.46
C ARG A 239 10.38 5.60 -8.81
N GLN A 240 10.39 6.50 -7.83
CA GLN A 240 10.72 7.93 -7.96
C GLN A 240 9.71 8.76 -8.78
N ASP A 241 8.87 8.12 -9.61
CA ASP A 241 7.85 8.79 -10.43
C ASP A 241 6.49 8.05 -10.44
N PRO A 242 5.87 7.81 -9.26
CA PRO A 242 4.69 6.95 -9.14
C PRO A 242 3.40 7.58 -9.69
N TYR A 243 3.34 8.91 -9.79
CA TYR A 243 2.20 9.62 -10.36
C TYR A 243 2.27 9.79 -11.88
N ASN A 244 3.32 9.33 -12.55
CA ASN A 244 3.42 9.44 -14.00
C ASN A 244 2.56 8.38 -14.70
N VAL A 245 1.50 8.86 -15.36
CA VAL A 245 0.54 8.08 -16.14
C VAL A 245 1.21 7.21 -17.22
N ARG A 246 2.41 7.56 -17.72
CA ARG A 246 3.17 6.73 -18.66
C ARG A 246 3.53 5.34 -18.09
N ASN A 247 3.82 5.24 -16.79
CA ASN A 247 4.13 3.96 -16.14
C ASN A 247 2.92 3.01 -16.13
N ILE A 248 1.73 3.58 -15.95
CA ILE A 248 0.45 2.87 -15.99
C ILE A 248 0.12 2.45 -17.43
N PHE A 249 0.20 3.38 -18.38
CA PHE A 249 -0.01 3.13 -19.81
C PHE A 249 0.94 2.06 -20.38
N ARG A 250 2.23 2.09 -20.00
CA ARG A 250 3.21 1.04 -20.31
C ARG A 250 2.71 -0.31 -19.84
N THR A 251 2.35 -0.41 -18.56
CA THR A 251 1.94 -1.67 -17.92
C THR A 251 0.71 -2.29 -18.60
N PHE A 252 -0.31 -1.48 -18.96
CA PHE A 252 -1.46 -1.97 -19.73
C PHE A 252 -1.13 -2.33 -21.18
N SER A 253 -0.16 -1.65 -21.80
CA SER A 253 0.27 -1.92 -23.18
C SER A 253 1.14 -3.16 -23.31
N THR A 254 2.07 -3.39 -22.38
CA THR A 254 3.04 -4.51 -22.48
C THR A 254 2.59 -5.77 -21.75
N GLY A 255 1.65 -5.64 -20.81
CA GLY A 255 1.29 -6.71 -19.88
C GLY A 255 2.44 -7.04 -18.90
N VAL A 256 2.14 -7.92 -17.94
CA VAL A 256 3.08 -8.30 -16.89
C VAL A 256 3.38 -9.80 -17.01
N ASN A 257 4.31 -10.17 -17.91
CA ASN A 257 4.69 -11.56 -18.17
C ASN A 257 4.97 -12.34 -16.88
N GLY A 258 4.55 -13.61 -16.82
CA GLY A 258 4.65 -14.39 -15.59
C GLY A 258 3.57 -14.03 -14.57
N THR A 259 2.42 -13.50 -14.98
CA THR A 259 1.27 -13.20 -14.12
C THR A 259 -0.05 -13.24 -14.92
N PRO A 260 -1.21 -13.30 -14.24
CA PRO A 260 -2.53 -13.23 -14.89
C PRO A 260 -2.89 -11.85 -15.48
N MET A 261 -1.98 -10.86 -15.47
CA MET A 261 -2.23 -9.51 -16.00
C MET A 261 -1.74 -9.41 -17.47
N PRO A 262 -2.64 -9.50 -18.47
CA PRO A 262 -2.26 -9.53 -19.87
C PRO A 262 -1.90 -8.14 -20.41
N SER A 263 -1.43 -8.10 -21.65
CA SER A 263 -1.50 -6.88 -22.46
C SER A 263 -2.92 -6.66 -22.97
N PHE A 264 -3.32 -5.39 -23.06
CA PHE A 264 -4.57 -4.96 -23.69
C PHE A 264 -4.34 -4.30 -25.06
N ALA A 265 -3.10 -4.25 -25.56
CA ALA A 265 -2.76 -3.54 -26.80
C ALA A 265 -3.46 -4.09 -28.06
N ASP A 266 -3.85 -5.38 -28.06
CA ASP A 266 -4.55 -6.03 -29.17
C ASP A 266 -6.08 -5.79 -29.16
N ASN A 267 -6.63 -5.29 -28.05
CA ASN A 267 -8.08 -5.15 -27.83
C ASN A 267 -8.54 -3.76 -27.33
N THR A 268 -7.64 -2.77 -27.37
CA THR A 268 -7.88 -1.35 -27.07
C THR A 268 -7.06 -0.45 -27.99
N SER A 269 -7.58 0.72 -28.33
CA SER A 269 -6.77 1.75 -29.01
C SER A 269 -5.73 2.38 -28.07
N VAL A 270 -4.82 3.21 -28.61
CA VAL A 270 -3.94 4.07 -27.81
C VAL A 270 -4.76 5.05 -26.96
N ASP A 271 -5.80 5.66 -27.51
CA ASP A 271 -6.65 6.62 -26.78
C ASP A 271 -7.39 5.96 -25.61
N GLU A 272 -7.91 4.75 -25.80
CA GLU A 272 -8.58 3.99 -24.74
C GLU A 272 -7.61 3.60 -23.62
N ARG A 273 -6.36 3.21 -23.96
CA ARG A 273 -5.32 2.94 -22.96
C ARG A 273 -4.91 4.19 -22.17
N TRP A 274 -4.95 5.38 -22.79
CA TRP A 274 -4.76 6.62 -22.04
C TRP A 274 -5.94 6.94 -21.13
N ASP A 275 -7.18 6.70 -21.56
CA ASP A 275 -8.36 6.89 -20.70
C ASP A 275 -8.30 5.98 -19.47
N ILE A 276 -8.00 4.68 -19.66
CA ILE A 276 -7.78 3.72 -18.55
C ILE A 276 -6.63 4.20 -17.64
N ALA A 277 -5.51 4.64 -18.21
CA ALA A 277 -4.37 5.10 -17.43
C ALA A 277 -4.66 6.38 -16.63
N ASN A 278 -5.42 7.32 -17.20
CA ASN A 278 -5.89 8.53 -16.53
C ASN A 278 -6.85 8.20 -15.37
N PHE A 279 -7.81 7.28 -15.58
CA PHE A 279 -8.68 6.80 -14.52
C PHE A 279 -7.91 6.17 -13.36
N VAL A 280 -7.01 5.22 -13.66
CA VAL A 280 -6.20 4.55 -12.62
C VAL A 280 -5.26 5.53 -11.90
N ASN A 281 -4.73 6.54 -12.60
CA ASN A 281 -3.94 7.61 -11.97
C ASN A 281 -4.78 8.54 -11.08
N SER A 282 -6.07 8.73 -11.40
CA SER A 282 -6.99 9.56 -10.61
C SER A 282 -7.31 8.96 -9.24
N LEU A 283 -7.24 7.63 -9.11
CA LEU A 283 -7.46 6.89 -7.85
C LEU A 283 -6.29 6.96 -6.87
N CYS A 284 -5.06 7.26 -7.32
CA CYS A 284 -3.92 7.33 -6.41
C CYS A 284 -4.09 8.46 -5.38
N GLU A 285 -3.88 8.14 -4.09
CA GLU A 285 -4.08 9.05 -2.97
C GLU A 285 -3.29 10.36 -3.14
N ARG A 286 -3.92 11.47 -2.76
CA ARG A 286 -3.49 12.86 -3.02
C ARG A 286 -3.70 13.74 -1.79
N ASP A 287 -3.13 14.93 -1.78
CA ASP A 287 -3.45 15.93 -0.77
C ASP A 287 -4.90 16.47 -0.93
N PRO A 288 -5.46 17.19 0.07
CA PRO A 288 -6.80 17.76 -0.03
C PRO A 288 -7.02 18.80 -1.15
N LEU A 289 -5.96 19.18 -1.87
CA LEU A 289 -6.00 20.05 -3.05
C LEU A 289 -5.87 19.26 -4.37
N GLY A 290 -5.94 17.92 -4.32
CA GLY A 290 -5.80 17.02 -5.47
C GLY A 290 -4.35 16.85 -5.98
N LYS A 291 -3.35 17.36 -5.26
CA LYS A 291 -1.95 17.29 -5.69
C LYS A 291 -1.32 15.95 -5.30
N PRO A 292 -0.35 15.45 -6.09
CA PRO A 292 0.50 14.34 -5.70
C PRO A 292 1.05 14.49 -4.28
N LEU A 293 1.01 13.42 -3.49
CA LEU A 293 1.67 13.40 -2.19
C LEU A 293 3.19 13.53 -2.40
N PRO A 294 3.90 14.27 -1.53
CA PRO A 294 5.35 14.33 -1.60
C PRO A 294 5.92 12.95 -1.30
N ILE A 295 6.75 12.40 -2.20
CA ILE A 295 7.40 11.09 -2.03
C ILE A 295 8.79 11.26 -1.42
N ASP A 296 9.18 10.34 -0.54
CA ASP A 296 10.55 10.18 -0.04
C ASP A 296 11.38 9.34 -1.03
N PRO A 297 12.50 9.84 -1.57
CA PRO A 297 13.27 9.13 -2.59
C PRO A 297 13.99 7.86 -2.08
N LEU A 298 14.23 7.75 -0.77
CA LEU A 298 14.92 6.60 -0.17
C LEU A 298 13.96 5.43 0.06
N THR A 299 12.74 5.71 0.54
CA THR A 299 11.74 4.66 0.77
C THR A 299 10.84 4.41 -0.44
N ASP A 300 10.67 5.41 -1.30
CA ASP A 300 9.64 5.48 -2.34
C ASP A 300 8.22 5.34 -1.79
N LYS A 301 7.98 6.05 -0.68
CA LYS A 301 6.68 6.14 0.01
C LYS A 301 6.29 7.61 0.23
N PRO A 302 5.01 7.92 0.51
CA PRO A 302 4.62 9.24 0.99
C PRO A 302 5.50 9.70 2.16
N LYS A 303 5.94 10.97 2.14
CA LYS A 303 6.81 11.52 3.18
C LYS A 303 6.10 11.48 4.53
N ILE A 304 6.73 10.78 5.46
CA ILE A 304 6.20 10.57 6.81
C ILE A 304 6.27 11.88 7.59
N ASN A 305 5.15 12.25 8.21
CA ASN A 305 5.12 13.23 9.30
C ASN A 305 4.84 12.47 10.60
N PHE A 306 5.79 12.50 11.53
CA PHE A 306 5.70 11.77 12.80
C PHE A 306 4.72 12.38 13.81
N VAL A 307 3.96 13.43 13.44
CA VAL A 307 2.94 14.06 14.28
C VAL A 307 1.54 13.77 13.74
N ILE A 308 0.72 13.12 14.56
CA ILE A 308 -0.73 12.93 14.38
C ILE A 308 -1.44 14.06 15.11
N PRO A 309 -1.86 15.14 14.42
CA PRO A 309 -2.63 16.20 15.06
C PRO A 309 -4.02 15.67 15.43
N SER A 310 -4.50 16.09 16.59
CA SER A 310 -5.89 15.94 17.00
C SER A 310 -6.49 17.33 17.11
N ASP A 311 -7.50 17.63 16.29
CA ASP A 311 -8.17 18.92 16.31
C ASP A 311 -9.33 18.96 17.33
N PRO A 312 -9.58 20.10 17.99
CA PRO A 312 -10.66 20.25 18.95
C PRO A 312 -12.03 20.36 18.27
N VAL A 313 -13.04 19.74 18.89
CA VAL A 313 -14.45 19.77 18.49
C VAL A 313 -15.31 20.17 19.68
N GLU A 314 -16.26 21.09 19.48
CA GLU A 314 -17.26 21.42 20.49
C GLU A 314 -18.38 20.37 20.52
N GLY A 315 -18.64 19.76 21.68
CA GLY A 315 -19.70 18.77 21.86
C GLY A 315 -19.31 17.34 21.50
N GLU A 316 -20.27 16.53 21.04
CA GLU A 316 -20.02 15.14 20.64
C GLU A 316 -19.28 15.07 19.29
N ILE A 317 -18.29 14.16 19.21
CA ILE A 317 -17.51 13.96 17.98
C ILE A 317 -18.36 13.12 17.01
N PRO A 318 -18.55 13.56 15.75
CA PRO A 318 -19.43 12.87 14.80
C PRO A 318 -18.90 11.49 14.42
N THR A 319 -19.81 10.51 14.31
CA THR A 319 -19.50 9.14 13.87
C THR A 319 -19.55 8.97 12.35
N ASP A 320 -20.11 9.94 11.61
CA ASP A 320 -20.11 9.95 10.15
C ASP A 320 -18.74 10.42 9.62
N ILE A 321 -18.05 9.57 8.86
CA ILE A 321 -16.76 9.88 8.22
C ILE A 321 -16.84 11.05 7.22
N ALA A 322 -18.03 11.37 6.70
CA ALA A 322 -18.26 12.49 5.79
C ALA A 322 -18.60 13.81 6.52
N ALA A 323 -18.60 13.84 7.85
CA ALA A 323 -18.80 15.07 8.59
C ALA A 323 -17.66 16.07 8.35
N GLU A 324 -18.00 17.35 8.21
CA GLU A 324 -17.05 18.45 7.92
C GLU A 324 -15.84 18.51 8.88
N ALA A 325 -16.01 18.05 10.13
CA ALA A 325 -14.93 17.92 11.09
C ALA A 325 -13.85 16.90 10.66
N TRP A 326 -14.25 15.74 10.13
CA TRP A 326 -13.33 14.72 9.62
C TRP A 326 -12.74 15.07 8.25
N GLU A 327 -13.48 15.79 7.41
CA GLU A 327 -12.95 16.31 6.14
C GLU A 327 -11.81 17.31 6.36
N LYS A 328 -11.95 18.20 7.37
CA LYS A 328 -10.93 19.17 7.76
C LYS A 328 -9.77 18.58 8.56
N ALA A 329 -10.04 17.55 9.38
CA ALA A 329 -9.03 16.91 10.22
C ALA A 329 -7.86 16.35 9.38
N PRO A 330 -6.59 16.70 9.68
CA PRO A 330 -5.46 16.31 8.85
C PRO A 330 -5.26 14.78 8.80
N LYS A 331 -5.50 14.20 7.61
CA LYS A 331 -5.18 12.79 7.30
C LYS A 331 -3.66 12.59 7.36
N ARG A 332 -3.20 11.58 8.11
CA ARG A 332 -1.77 11.25 8.26
C ARG A 332 -1.47 9.83 7.78
N TYR A 333 -0.49 9.73 6.88
CA TYR A 333 0.11 8.48 6.48
C TYR A 333 1.04 7.96 7.59
N VAL A 334 0.78 6.77 8.09
CA VAL A 334 1.59 6.05 9.08
C VAL A 334 2.19 4.84 8.39
N ALA A 335 3.50 4.84 8.20
CA ALA A 335 4.21 3.70 7.62
C ALA A 335 4.26 2.51 8.61
N MET A 336 3.95 1.32 8.11
CA MET A 336 3.87 0.08 8.87
C MET A 336 4.89 -0.94 8.33
N GLY A 337 5.63 -1.59 9.23
CA GLY A 337 6.58 -2.65 8.90
C GLY A 337 6.20 -3.96 9.56
N GLY A 338 6.50 -5.09 8.94
CA GLY A 338 6.33 -6.40 9.58
C GLY A 338 7.24 -6.53 10.81
N GLN A 339 6.69 -7.01 11.92
CA GLN A 339 7.48 -7.30 13.12
C GLN A 339 8.39 -8.52 12.85
N ILE A 340 9.69 -8.30 12.64
CA ILE A 340 10.68 -9.36 12.35
C ILE A 340 11.74 -9.58 13.46
N THR A 341 11.67 -8.83 14.56
CA THR A 341 12.66 -8.86 15.64
C THR A 341 12.45 -10.04 16.60
N HIS A 342 11.21 -10.47 16.85
CA HIS A 342 10.85 -11.53 17.81
C HIS A 342 9.86 -12.52 17.19
N LYS A 343 9.92 -13.79 17.57
CA LYS A 343 8.96 -14.81 17.09
C LYS A 343 7.58 -14.64 17.74
N PRO A 344 6.46 -15.00 17.08
CA PRO A 344 6.36 -15.29 15.65
C PRO A 344 6.53 -14.02 14.80
N ARG A 345 7.33 -14.11 13.74
CA ARG A 345 7.68 -12.97 12.87
C ARG A 345 6.72 -12.79 11.71
N ASN A 346 6.45 -11.53 11.36
CA ASN A 346 5.77 -11.16 10.13
C ASN A 346 6.78 -10.78 9.03
N PHE A 347 7.29 -11.78 8.31
CA PHE A 347 8.16 -11.55 7.14
C PHE A 347 7.39 -11.06 5.90
N VAL A 348 6.10 -11.35 5.81
CA VAL A 348 5.23 -10.97 4.68
C VAL A 348 4.16 -10.03 5.19
N ASN A 349 4.56 -8.78 5.38
CA ASN A 349 3.65 -7.72 5.77
C ASN A 349 2.77 -7.32 4.59
N ARG A 350 1.44 -7.40 4.76
CA ARG A 350 0.45 -6.95 3.77
C ARG A 350 -0.12 -5.55 4.08
N ILE A 351 -0.07 -5.14 5.34
CA ILE A 351 -0.48 -3.81 5.81
C ILE A 351 0.78 -2.94 5.89
N ASP A 352 1.18 -2.33 4.78
CA ASP A 352 2.41 -1.51 4.67
C ASP A 352 2.23 -0.04 5.08
N ASP A 353 0.98 0.39 5.25
CA ASP A 353 0.60 1.68 5.81
C ASP A 353 -0.79 1.61 6.45
N ILE A 354 -1.08 2.58 7.31
CA ILE A 354 -2.43 2.97 7.73
C ILE A 354 -2.58 4.49 7.59
N TRP A 355 -3.82 4.96 7.51
CA TRP A 355 -4.16 6.38 7.57
C TRP A 355 -4.85 6.71 8.88
N VAL A 356 -4.43 7.78 9.54
CA VAL A 356 -4.98 8.22 10.82
C VAL A 356 -5.47 9.67 10.73
N ARG A 357 -6.68 9.91 11.22
CA ARG A 357 -7.16 11.24 11.66
C ARG A 357 -7.47 11.15 13.16
N SER A 358 -7.40 12.29 13.84
CA SER A 358 -7.78 12.39 15.25
C SER A 358 -8.59 13.66 15.50
N LEU A 359 -9.62 13.54 16.35
CA LEU A 359 -10.43 14.65 16.87
C LEU A 359 -10.55 14.50 18.38
N TYR A 360 -10.68 15.60 19.11
CA TYR A 360 -10.86 15.55 20.57
C TYR A 360 -11.88 16.58 21.08
N ASN A 361 -12.43 16.31 22.26
CA ASN A 361 -13.18 17.26 23.07
C ASN A 361 -12.70 17.21 24.53
N ASP A 362 -13.35 17.93 25.43
CA ASP A 362 -12.96 18.02 26.85
C ASP A 362 -12.96 16.67 27.62
N GLN A 363 -13.51 15.60 27.05
CA GLN A 363 -13.66 14.29 27.71
C GLN A 363 -12.94 13.16 26.97
N HIS A 364 -12.93 13.18 25.64
CA HIS A 364 -12.51 12.06 24.81
C HIS A 364 -11.65 12.51 23.62
N ILE A 365 -10.76 11.61 23.21
CA ILE A 365 -10.07 11.65 21.92
C ILE A 365 -10.58 10.47 21.08
N VAL A 366 -10.85 10.73 19.80
CA VAL A 366 -11.30 9.76 18.82
C VAL A 366 -10.28 9.65 17.71
N TYR A 367 -9.82 8.43 17.46
CA TYR A 367 -9.01 8.10 16.29
C TYR A 367 -9.90 7.47 15.22
N LEU A 368 -9.90 8.04 14.03
CA LEU A 368 -10.39 7.39 12.81
C LEU A 368 -9.16 6.79 12.11
N ILE A 369 -9.14 5.47 12.00
CA ILE A 369 -8.07 4.71 11.34
C ILE A 369 -8.65 4.03 10.09
N GLU A 370 -8.01 4.23 8.94
CA GLU A 370 -8.29 3.55 7.69
C GLU A 370 -7.09 2.69 7.28
N TRP A 371 -7.30 1.46 6.79
CA TRP A 371 -6.23 0.71 6.11
C TRP A 371 -6.79 -0.19 5.02
N ASP A 372 -6.00 -0.36 3.96
CA ASP A 372 -6.36 -1.22 2.84
C ASP A 372 -6.08 -2.69 3.21
N ASP A 373 -7.15 -3.48 3.28
CA ASP A 373 -7.15 -4.91 3.56
C ASP A 373 -8.08 -5.60 2.55
N ARG A 374 -7.52 -6.55 1.78
CA ARG A 374 -8.24 -7.26 0.72
C ARG A 374 -9.29 -8.23 1.27
N THR A 375 -9.36 -8.38 2.60
CA THR A 375 -10.20 -9.33 3.32
C THR A 375 -10.93 -8.64 4.45
N LYS A 376 -12.08 -9.23 4.79
CA LYS A 376 -12.77 -9.01 6.07
C LYS A 376 -12.57 -10.28 6.90
N SER A 377 -11.43 -10.40 7.57
CA SER A 377 -11.09 -11.58 8.35
C SER A 377 -11.74 -11.53 9.72
N VAL A 378 -12.62 -12.49 9.98
CA VAL A 378 -13.19 -12.75 11.31
C VAL A 378 -13.00 -14.24 11.57
N ALA A 379 -12.49 -14.60 12.75
CA ALA A 379 -12.28 -16.00 13.11
C ALA A 379 -13.63 -16.73 13.20
N GLU A 380 -13.75 -17.88 12.51
CA GLU A 380 -14.98 -18.69 12.51
C GLU A 380 -15.24 -19.38 13.85
N GLU A 381 -14.16 -19.73 14.55
CA GLU A 381 -14.17 -20.33 15.89
C GLU A 381 -13.58 -19.37 16.92
N LYS A 382 -13.92 -19.59 18.20
CA LYS A 382 -13.30 -18.84 19.31
C LYS A 382 -11.79 -19.10 19.31
N LEU A 383 -11.01 -18.02 19.32
CA LEU A 383 -9.55 -18.09 19.39
C LEU A 383 -9.10 -18.94 20.61
N PRO A 384 -8.09 -19.82 20.45
CA PRO A 384 -7.69 -20.77 21.50
C PRO A 384 -6.82 -20.16 22.62
N TRP A 385 -6.66 -18.85 22.63
CA TRP A 385 -5.89 -18.05 23.59
C TRP A 385 -6.77 -16.99 24.26
N ALA A 386 -6.40 -16.53 25.46
CA ALA A 386 -7.06 -15.40 26.10
C ALA A 386 -6.75 -14.07 25.36
N PRO A 387 -7.65 -13.06 25.41
CA PRO A 387 -7.40 -11.74 24.80
C PRO A 387 -6.13 -11.03 25.28
N THR A 388 -5.68 -11.37 26.50
CA THR A 388 -4.45 -10.86 27.12
C THR A 388 -3.19 -11.54 26.58
N GLU A 389 -3.28 -12.74 26.02
CA GLU A 389 -2.12 -13.49 25.52
C GLU A 389 -1.57 -12.87 24.23
N VAL A 390 -0.31 -12.41 24.29
CA VAL A 390 0.41 -11.92 23.10
C VAL A 390 1.44 -12.94 22.62
N ASN A 391 1.86 -13.84 23.51
CA ASN A 391 2.91 -14.83 23.31
C ASN A 391 2.41 -16.14 22.68
N ILE A 392 1.38 -16.06 21.84
CA ILE A 392 0.70 -17.22 21.24
C ILE A 392 1.59 -18.02 20.26
N ASP A 393 1.35 -19.33 20.17
CA ASP A 393 2.07 -20.24 19.26
C ASP A 393 1.53 -20.19 17.83
N VAL A 394 1.71 -19.05 17.16
CA VAL A 394 1.55 -18.98 15.70
C VAL A 394 2.80 -19.57 15.05
N LYS A 395 2.63 -20.69 14.34
CA LYS A 395 3.73 -21.39 13.69
C LYS A 395 4.39 -20.55 12.59
N GLU A 396 5.50 -19.88 12.93
CA GLU A 396 6.45 -19.34 11.97
C GLU A 396 7.00 -20.49 11.11
N GLN A 397 6.90 -20.38 9.78
CA GLN A 397 7.43 -21.39 8.86
C GLN A 397 8.95 -21.54 9.07
N ASP A 398 9.43 -22.79 9.10
CA ASP A 398 10.86 -23.05 9.10
C ASP A 398 11.49 -22.53 7.80
N PRO A 399 12.70 -21.96 7.84
CA PRO A 399 13.39 -21.50 6.65
C PRO A 399 13.82 -22.69 5.77
N LYS A 400 12.96 -23.02 4.80
CA LYS A 400 13.20 -24.05 3.79
C LYS A 400 13.61 -23.41 2.47
N THR A 401 14.77 -23.83 1.97
CA THR A 401 15.22 -23.54 0.60
C THR A 401 14.40 -24.33 -0.40
N GLY A 402 13.89 -23.66 -1.45
CA GLY A 402 13.05 -24.26 -2.48
C GLY A 402 11.65 -23.63 -2.54
N GLU A 403 10.73 -24.34 -3.19
CA GLU A 403 9.34 -23.89 -3.40
C GLU A 403 8.38 -24.54 -2.39
N GLU A 404 8.51 -25.85 -2.18
CA GLU A 404 7.70 -26.62 -1.23
C GLU A 404 7.95 -26.18 0.23
N GLY A 405 6.89 -25.78 0.92
CA GLY A 405 6.98 -25.28 2.29
C GLY A 405 7.47 -23.84 2.43
N SER A 406 7.73 -23.12 1.33
CA SER A 406 8.11 -21.71 1.38
C SER A 406 6.96 -20.82 1.88
N ILE A 407 7.29 -19.66 2.49
CA ILE A 407 6.27 -18.70 2.96
C ILE A 407 5.40 -18.21 1.79
N ALA A 408 5.97 -18.10 0.59
CA ALA A 408 5.25 -17.75 -0.64
C ALA A 408 4.20 -18.81 -1.06
N ALA A 409 4.50 -20.10 -0.91
CA ALA A 409 3.58 -21.19 -1.22
C ALA A 409 2.40 -21.30 -0.22
N HIS A 410 2.59 -20.83 1.02
CA HIS A 410 1.59 -20.89 2.09
C HIS A 410 0.69 -19.66 2.21
N GLN A 411 0.91 -18.60 1.43
CA GLN A 411 0.27 -17.28 1.59
C GLN A 411 -1.27 -17.29 1.73
N ASN A 412 -1.96 -18.23 1.10
CA ASN A 412 -3.43 -18.28 1.09
C ASN A 412 -3.99 -19.49 1.85
N ASN A 413 -3.13 -20.19 2.60
CA ASN A 413 -3.44 -21.40 3.37
C ASN A 413 -3.06 -21.25 4.85
N TYR A 414 -3.01 -20.02 5.37
CA TYR A 414 -2.88 -19.77 6.81
C TYR A 414 -4.23 -19.96 7.51
N THR A 415 -4.19 -20.29 8.80
CA THR A 415 -5.38 -20.17 9.67
C THR A 415 -5.81 -18.72 9.68
N VAL A 416 -7.09 -18.46 9.40
CA VAL A 416 -7.66 -17.12 9.39
C VAL A 416 -7.99 -16.70 10.83
N TYR A 417 -7.49 -15.54 11.23
CA TYR A 417 -7.79 -14.91 12.51
C TYR A 417 -8.63 -13.64 12.31
N ASN A 418 -8.92 -12.90 13.38
CA ASN A 418 -9.53 -11.58 13.27
C ASN A 418 -8.52 -10.59 12.66
N ASP A 419 -8.98 -9.72 11.75
CA ASP A 419 -8.27 -8.46 11.50
C ASP A 419 -8.30 -7.62 12.79
N ALA A 420 -7.26 -6.84 13.04
CA ALA A 420 -7.18 -6.03 14.26
C ALA A 420 -6.37 -4.75 14.06
N ILE A 421 -6.67 -3.74 14.88
CA ILE A 421 -5.86 -2.53 15.02
C ILE A 421 -5.64 -2.26 16.51
N ALA A 422 -4.45 -1.83 16.89
CA ALA A 422 -4.18 -1.37 18.25
C ALA A 422 -3.37 -0.07 18.28
N ILE A 423 -3.69 0.77 19.25
CA ILE A 423 -3.03 2.05 19.53
C ILE A 423 -2.34 1.92 20.88
N GLN A 424 -1.01 2.04 20.89
CA GLN A 424 -0.20 2.08 22.09
C GLN A 424 0.23 3.51 22.39
N THR A 425 0.05 3.95 23.63
CA THR A 425 0.57 5.23 24.13
C THR A 425 1.37 5.06 25.41
N ALA A 426 2.34 5.94 25.63
CA ALA A 426 3.16 5.88 26.83
C ALA A 426 2.39 6.35 28.08
N VAL A 427 2.48 5.58 29.17
CA VAL A 427 2.02 5.98 30.51
C VAL A 427 3.11 6.85 31.15
N LYS A 428 2.74 7.76 32.07
CA LYS A 428 3.62 8.78 32.67
C LYS A 428 4.55 9.50 31.67
N TRP A 429 4.09 9.76 30.44
CA TRP A 429 4.99 10.08 29.32
C TRP A 429 5.84 11.36 29.48
N LYS A 430 5.48 12.25 30.42
CA LYS A 430 6.25 13.45 30.78
C LYS A 430 7.48 13.16 31.65
N GLU A 431 7.42 12.09 32.44
CA GLU A 431 8.47 11.70 33.37
C GLU A 431 9.56 10.85 32.70
N LEU A 432 9.32 10.45 31.45
CA LEU A 432 10.27 9.72 30.62
C LEU A 432 11.59 10.51 30.47
N PRO A 433 12.72 10.01 30.99
CA PRO A 433 13.98 10.72 30.96
C PRO A 433 14.52 10.74 29.53
N ALA A 434 14.50 11.92 28.88
CA ALA A 434 15.00 12.06 27.52
C ALA A 434 16.45 11.54 27.38
N PRO A 435 16.78 10.73 26.35
CA PRO A 435 15.98 10.40 25.16
C PRO A 435 15.17 9.08 25.27
N ILE A 436 15.03 8.50 26.46
CA ILE A 436 14.40 7.19 26.68
C ILE A 436 12.89 7.27 26.44
N LYS A 437 12.35 6.24 25.81
CA LYS A 437 10.92 5.95 25.67
C LYS A 437 10.68 4.52 26.15
N PRO A 438 9.43 4.15 26.51
CA PRO A 438 9.02 2.76 26.53
C PRO A 438 9.36 2.08 25.20
N ARG A 439 9.49 0.77 25.21
CA ARG A 439 9.67 0.00 23.98
C ARG A 439 8.47 0.22 23.05
N TYR A 440 8.75 0.44 21.77
CA TYR A 440 7.71 0.57 20.74
C TYR A 440 6.84 -0.68 20.60
N LEU A 441 7.34 -1.84 21.06
CA LEU A 441 6.64 -3.11 21.10
C LEU A 441 6.26 -3.42 22.57
N PHE A 442 5.07 -3.00 22.96
CA PHE A 442 4.35 -3.34 24.20
C PHE A 442 5.01 -2.91 25.53
N GLY A 443 5.83 -1.85 25.52
CA GLY A 443 6.46 -1.32 26.74
C GLY A 443 7.70 -2.11 27.18
N THR A 444 8.33 -1.66 28.26
CA THR A 444 9.65 -2.20 28.68
C THR A 444 9.61 -2.97 30.00
N ASN A 445 8.89 -2.44 30.98
CA ASN A 445 8.69 -2.96 32.34
C ASN A 445 7.70 -2.02 33.07
N ASP A 446 7.44 -2.26 34.35
CA ASP A 446 6.55 -1.43 35.19
C ASP A 446 7.04 0.02 35.41
N GLN A 447 8.31 0.33 35.09
CA GLN A 447 8.85 1.70 35.12
C GLN A 447 8.59 2.46 33.81
N PHE A 448 8.40 1.74 32.70
CA PHE A 448 8.07 2.28 31.39
C PHE A 448 6.87 1.51 30.79
N PRO A 449 5.69 1.55 31.45
CA PRO A 449 4.50 0.90 30.95
C PRO A 449 3.89 1.67 29.79
N VAL A 450 3.00 0.99 29.07
CA VAL A 450 2.23 1.57 27.97
C VAL A 450 0.77 1.16 28.10
N ASP A 451 -0.10 2.05 27.63
CA ASP A 451 -1.53 1.87 27.55
C ASP A 451 -1.88 1.46 26.11
N ILE A 452 -2.53 0.31 25.93
CA ILE A 452 -2.79 -0.30 24.62
C ILE A 452 -4.30 -0.49 24.46
N VAL A 453 -4.89 0.25 23.53
CA VAL A 453 -6.29 0.06 23.13
C VAL A 453 -6.31 -0.79 21.86
N LYS A 454 -6.91 -1.99 21.91
CA LYS A 454 -6.98 -2.93 20.79
C LYS A 454 -8.43 -3.18 20.39
N TRP A 455 -8.71 -3.08 19.10
CA TRP A 455 -9.94 -3.52 18.46
C TRP A 455 -9.68 -4.75 17.59
N GLU A 456 -10.66 -5.65 17.51
CA GLU A 456 -10.64 -6.85 16.65
C GLU A 456 -11.94 -6.96 15.84
N ALA A 457 -11.86 -7.58 14.66
CA ALA A 457 -12.95 -7.66 13.69
C ALA A 457 -14.20 -8.45 14.13
N ASP A 458 -14.13 -9.14 15.27
CA ASP A 458 -15.30 -9.70 15.97
C ASP A 458 -16.15 -8.63 16.69
N GLY A 459 -15.68 -7.38 16.71
CA GLY A 459 -16.31 -6.25 17.37
C GLY A 459 -15.80 -5.97 18.78
N SER A 460 -14.87 -6.77 19.32
CA SER A 460 -14.28 -6.52 20.63
C SER A 460 -13.37 -5.30 20.61
N LEU A 461 -13.43 -4.51 21.69
CA LEU A 461 -12.58 -3.36 21.97
C LEU A 461 -12.14 -3.45 23.43
N ARG A 462 -10.85 -3.61 23.68
CA ARG A 462 -10.27 -3.83 25.02
C ARG A 462 -9.12 -2.87 25.29
N ALA A 463 -8.87 -2.60 26.57
CA ALA A 463 -7.72 -1.84 27.03
C ALA A 463 -6.77 -2.73 27.83
N PHE A 464 -5.48 -2.54 27.60
CA PHE A 464 -4.42 -3.37 28.14
C PHE A 464 -3.26 -2.53 28.67
N LEU A 465 -2.72 -2.90 29.83
CA LEU A 465 -1.42 -2.43 30.29
C LEU A 465 -0.34 -3.33 29.69
N GLY A 466 0.58 -2.73 28.92
CA GLY A 466 1.75 -3.38 28.36
C GLY A 466 3.01 -3.04 29.16
N THR A 467 3.72 -4.07 29.64
CA THR A 467 5.00 -3.94 30.37
C THR A 467 6.14 -4.73 29.73
N GLY A 468 5.93 -5.28 28.54
CA GLY A 468 6.93 -6.06 27.81
C GLY A 468 6.38 -6.72 26.55
N TRP A 469 7.27 -7.05 25.63
CA TRP A 469 6.98 -7.84 24.42
C TRP A 469 6.92 -9.35 24.69
N ASP A 470 7.35 -9.76 25.88
CA ASP A 470 7.50 -11.12 26.40
C ASP A 470 6.59 -11.37 27.61
N GLN A 471 5.83 -10.35 28.04
CA GLN A 471 4.78 -10.46 29.03
C GLN A 471 3.43 -10.47 28.31
N ASP A 472 2.47 -11.22 28.83
CA ASP A 472 1.07 -11.08 28.40
C ASP A 472 0.47 -9.81 29.00
N PHE A 473 -0.53 -9.25 28.32
CA PHE A 473 -1.18 -8.02 28.73
C PHE A 473 -1.93 -8.18 30.05
N GLN A 474 -1.99 -7.11 30.82
CA GLN A 474 -2.92 -7.01 31.95
C GLN A 474 -4.15 -6.23 31.50
N GLU A 475 -5.33 -6.80 31.67
CA GLU A 475 -6.60 -6.17 31.29
C GLU A 475 -6.88 -4.95 32.19
N ARG A 476 -7.39 -3.87 31.60
CA ARG A 476 -7.62 -2.61 32.31
C ARG A 476 -9.07 -2.45 32.72
N ASP A 477 -9.39 -2.98 33.89
CA ASP A 477 -10.65 -2.72 34.57
C ASP A 477 -10.93 -1.21 34.64
N ASN A 478 -12.20 -0.81 34.46
CA ASN A 478 -12.71 0.57 34.34
C ASN A 478 -12.51 1.29 33.00
N TYR A 479 -11.62 0.85 32.10
CA TYR A 479 -11.46 1.52 30.80
C TYR A 479 -12.57 1.19 29.81
N GLU A 480 -13.06 -0.05 29.79
CA GLU A 480 -14.08 -0.51 28.83
C GLU A 480 -15.41 0.26 28.92
N GLU A 481 -15.81 0.73 30.11
CA GLU A 481 -17.03 1.54 30.28
C GLU A 481 -16.90 2.96 29.70
N THR A 482 -15.67 3.44 29.48
CA THR A 482 -15.38 4.82 29.04
C THR A 482 -14.86 4.91 27.60
N MET A 483 -14.30 3.81 27.08
CA MET A 483 -14.00 3.65 25.67
C MET A 483 -15.26 3.28 24.87
N LYS A 484 -15.30 3.65 23.58
CA LYS A 484 -16.38 3.25 22.68
C LYS A 484 -15.85 2.95 21.29
N LEU A 485 -16.30 1.83 20.72
CA LEU A 485 -16.23 1.60 19.29
C LEU A 485 -17.36 2.40 18.64
N LEU A 486 -17.03 3.52 18.01
CA LEU A 486 -18.01 4.40 17.37
C LEU A 486 -18.39 3.88 15.97
N MET A 487 -17.45 3.20 15.30
CA MET A 487 -17.62 2.62 13.96
C MET A 487 -16.58 1.51 13.74
N ALA A 488 -17.00 0.45 13.07
CA ALA A 488 -16.12 -0.52 12.41
C ALA A 488 -16.79 -1.03 11.14
N GLU A 489 -16.31 -0.60 9.97
CA GLU A 489 -16.83 -1.02 8.66
C GLU A 489 -15.69 -1.52 7.78
N TRP A 490 -15.88 -2.67 7.13
CA TRP A 490 -15.05 -3.09 6.00
C TRP A 490 -15.86 -2.91 4.72
N LYS A 491 -15.27 -2.25 3.73
CA LYS A 491 -15.91 -1.94 2.46
C LYS A 491 -14.89 -1.93 1.32
N ASN A 492 -15.15 -2.71 0.28
CA ASN A 492 -14.40 -2.70 -0.99
C ASN A 492 -12.87 -2.73 -0.82
N GLY A 493 -12.36 -3.56 0.10
CA GLY A 493 -10.92 -3.70 0.35
C GLY A 493 -10.30 -2.69 1.33
N ARG A 494 -11.08 -1.96 2.12
CA ARG A 494 -10.60 -1.04 3.17
C ARG A 494 -11.42 -1.17 4.45
N TRP A 495 -10.72 -1.19 5.59
CA TRP A 495 -11.31 -1.04 6.92
C TRP A 495 -11.38 0.44 7.31
N TYR A 496 -12.45 0.80 8.04
CA TYR A 496 -12.68 2.08 8.69
C TYR A 496 -13.05 1.81 10.15
N VAL A 497 -12.21 2.23 11.08
CA VAL A 497 -12.42 2.00 12.53
C VAL A 497 -12.31 3.31 13.29
N MET A 498 -13.35 3.65 14.07
CA MET A 498 -13.35 4.79 14.98
C MET A 498 -13.33 4.33 16.44
N ILE A 499 -12.23 4.61 17.13
CA ILE A 499 -12.04 4.29 18.55
C ILE A 499 -12.08 5.58 19.36
N GLN A 500 -13.06 5.70 20.25
CA GLN A 500 -13.12 6.73 21.29
C GLN A 500 -12.47 6.22 22.58
N ARG A 501 -11.61 7.03 23.20
CA ARG A 501 -11.05 6.78 24.55
C ARG A 501 -11.07 8.06 25.40
N PRO A 502 -11.04 7.97 26.74
CA PRO A 502 -10.87 9.15 27.59
C PRO A 502 -9.52 9.84 27.36
N VAL A 503 -9.49 11.16 27.58
CA VAL A 503 -8.25 11.97 27.54
C VAL A 503 -7.42 11.94 28.83
N GLY A 504 -7.87 11.25 29.89
CA GLY A 504 -7.13 11.16 31.16
C GLY A 504 -7.38 12.30 32.16
N ASN A 505 -8.13 13.35 31.80
CA ASN A 505 -8.25 14.55 32.64
C ASN A 505 -9.29 14.46 33.79
N LYS A 506 -9.82 13.27 34.10
CA LYS A 506 -10.84 13.08 35.15
C LYS A 506 -10.19 12.81 36.50
N LYS A 507 -10.92 13.18 37.56
CA LYS A 507 -10.48 13.07 38.97
C LYS A 507 -10.27 11.63 39.45
N ASP A 508 -10.81 10.68 38.69
CA ASP A 508 -10.90 9.26 39.04
C ASP A 508 -9.91 8.40 38.23
N GLN A 509 -9.04 9.03 37.42
CA GLN A 509 -7.99 8.40 36.64
C GLN A 509 -6.62 8.64 37.29
N ASP A 510 -5.77 7.60 37.33
CA ASP A 510 -4.43 7.70 37.90
C ASP A 510 -3.40 7.99 36.81
N TYR A 511 -2.65 9.08 36.95
CA TYR A 511 -1.54 9.41 36.05
C TYR A 511 -0.43 8.35 36.09
N ASP A 512 -0.33 7.63 37.21
CA ASP A 512 0.66 6.59 37.39
C ASP A 512 0.37 5.34 36.56
N GLU A 513 -0.89 5.15 36.14
CA GLU A 513 -1.36 3.98 35.41
C GLU A 513 -1.82 4.33 33.97
N ASP A 514 -2.41 5.51 33.75
CA ASP A 514 -3.05 5.89 32.47
C ASP A 514 -2.19 6.80 31.57
N THR A 515 -2.42 6.74 30.24
CA THR A 515 -1.97 7.83 29.35
C THR A 515 -2.93 9.01 29.44
N PHE A 516 -2.42 10.14 29.96
CA PHE A 516 -3.10 11.43 29.87
C PHE A 516 -2.74 12.14 28.56
N PHE A 517 -3.77 12.63 27.87
CA PHE A 517 -3.70 13.40 26.64
C PHE A 517 -3.86 14.88 27.00
N GLU A 518 -2.81 15.66 26.77
CA GLU A 518 -2.77 17.08 27.13
C GLU A 518 -2.57 17.99 25.92
N VAL A 519 -3.28 19.12 25.94
CA VAL A 519 -3.25 20.14 24.90
C VAL A 519 -1.84 20.73 24.74
N GLY A 520 -1.38 20.83 23.50
CA GLY A 520 -0.06 21.36 23.16
C GLY A 520 1.13 20.44 23.46
N GLN A 521 0.88 19.16 23.78
CA GLN A 521 1.92 18.18 24.13
C GLN A 521 2.08 17.08 23.07
N TYR A 522 3.28 16.49 23.02
CA TYR A 522 3.63 15.40 22.10
C TYR A 522 3.56 14.04 22.84
N ILE A 523 2.40 13.41 22.84
CA ILE A 523 2.19 12.09 23.46
C ILE A 523 2.79 11.00 22.54
N PRO A 524 3.78 10.18 22.99
CA PRO A 524 4.33 9.11 22.16
C PRO A 524 3.27 8.05 21.84
N THR A 525 3.10 7.76 20.55
CA THR A 525 2.09 6.82 20.03
C THR A 525 2.73 5.81 19.08
N VAL A 526 2.30 4.55 19.13
CA VAL A 526 2.65 3.48 18.19
C VAL A 526 1.36 2.80 17.74
N PHE A 527 1.31 2.39 16.49
CA PHE A 527 0.19 1.65 15.91
C PHE A 527 0.61 0.23 15.55
N PHE A 528 -0.34 -0.69 15.69
CA PHE A 528 -0.20 -2.09 15.31
C PHE A 528 -1.40 -2.52 14.47
N ALA A 529 -1.19 -3.37 13.47
CA ALA A 529 -2.26 -3.91 12.63
C ALA A 529 -2.04 -5.39 12.33
N TRP A 530 -3.12 -6.15 12.21
CA TRP A 530 -3.11 -7.58 11.89
C TRP A 530 -4.00 -7.84 10.67
N ASP A 531 -3.45 -8.46 9.61
CA ASP A 531 -4.21 -9.07 8.51
C ASP A 531 -4.52 -10.52 8.93
N GLY A 532 -5.76 -10.77 9.34
CA GLY A 532 -6.19 -12.06 9.86
C GLY A 532 -6.09 -13.17 8.80
N HIS A 533 -6.25 -12.86 7.52
CA HIS A 533 -6.13 -13.81 6.40
C HIS A 533 -4.68 -14.12 6.04
N ASN A 534 -3.72 -13.26 6.39
CA ASN A 534 -2.29 -13.54 6.40
C ASN A 534 -1.90 -14.49 7.57
N GLY A 535 -2.85 -14.81 8.45
CA GLY A 535 -2.61 -15.49 9.73
C GLY A 535 -1.78 -14.63 10.67
N ASP A 536 -1.94 -13.30 10.64
CA ASP A 536 -1.36 -12.41 11.65
C ASP A 536 -2.16 -12.56 12.96
N ALA A 537 -1.46 -12.85 14.06
CA ALA A 537 -2.03 -12.85 15.40
C ALA A 537 -0.90 -12.71 16.44
N GLY A 538 -1.23 -12.21 17.64
CA GLY A 538 -0.25 -11.95 18.71
C GLY A 538 0.89 -11.05 18.22
N ARG A 539 2.14 -11.51 18.31
CA ARG A 539 3.31 -10.74 17.85
C ARG A 539 3.60 -10.80 16.34
N LYS A 540 2.91 -11.66 15.57
CA LYS A 540 2.98 -11.66 14.10
C LYS A 540 1.99 -10.62 13.61
N MET A 541 2.49 -9.42 13.33
CA MET A 541 1.70 -8.23 13.00
C MET A 541 2.52 -7.20 12.20
N ALA A 542 1.84 -6.19 11.68
CA ALA A 542 2.44 -4.94 11.25
C ALA A 542 2.60 -3.97 12.44
N VAL A 543 3.67 -3.19 12.47
CA VAL A 543 4.02 -2.25 13.55
C VAL A 543 4.60 -0.95 12.99
N SER A 544 4.18 0.19 13.55
CA SER A 544 4.74 1.50 13.20
C SER A 544 6.04 1.81 13.96
N ALA A 545 6.78 2.81 13.48
CA ALA A 545 7.74 3.52 14.33
C ALA A 545 7.01 4.33 15.43
N PHE A 546 7.75 5.02 16.31
CA PHE A 546 7.15 6.02 17.19
C PHE A 546 6.66 7.24 16.41
N TYR A 547 5.37 7.52 16.51
CA TYR A 547 4.73 8.78 16.17
C TYR A 547 4.43 9.55 17.46
N TYR A 548 3.84 10.73 17.32
CA TYR A 548 3.34 11.54 18.42
C TYR A 548 1.92 11.99 18.14
N THR A 549 0.97 11.64 18.99
CA THR A 549 -0.31 12.35 19.00
C THR A 549 -0.10 13.74 19.61
N PHE A 550 -0.60 14.77 18.94
CA PHE A 550 -0.49 16.16 19.38
C PHE A 550 -1.88 16.81 19.39
N MET A 551 -2.37 17.17 20.57
CA MET A 551 -3.64 17.87 20.71
C MET A 551 -3.45 19.35 20.38
N ASN A 552 -4.02 19.78 19.25
CA ASN A 552 -3.94 21.18 18.82
C ASN A 552 -4.76 22.06 19.77
N PRO A 553 -4.21 23.17 20.29
CA PRO A 553 -4.98 24.08 21.14
C PRO A 553 -6.18 24.67 20.38
N PRO A 554 -7.33 24.88 21.05
CA PRO A 554 -8.47 25.54 20.43
C PRO A 554 -8.09 26.94 19.98
N VAL A 555 -8.59 27.34 18.81
CA VAL A 555 -8.36 28.69 18.27
C VAL A 555 -9.06 29.70 19.19
N PRO A 556 -8.34 30.66 19.79
CA PRO A 556 -8.95 31.64 20.69
C PRO A 556 -10.04 32.45 19.98
N GLN A 557 -11.16 32.72 20.66
CA GLN A 557 -12.30 33.44 20.05
C GLN A 557 -11.89 34.84 19.55
N GLU A 558 -10.90 35.46 20.20
CA GLU A 558 -10.28 36.72 19.83
C GLU A 558 -9.72 36.71 18.40
N THR A 559 -9.25 35.56 17.91
CA THR A 559 -8.72 35.40 16.54
C THR A 559 -9.82 35.56 15.48
N TYR A 560 -11.08 35.23 15.79
CA TYR A 560 -12.23 35.49 14.92
C TYR A 560 -12.80 36.91 15.12
N ILE A 561 -12.80 37.40 16.36
CA ILE A 561 -13.40 38.70 16.71
C ILE A 561 -12.55 39.88 16.22
N TYR A 562 -11.23 39.87 16.43
CA TYR A 562 -10.38 41.03 16.12
C TYR A 562 -10.37 41.42 14.63
N PRO A 563 -10.28 40.50 13.64
CA PRO A 563 -10.36 40.88 12.23
C PRO A 563 -11.69 41.55 11.88
N VAL A 564 -12.81 41.08 12.44
CA VAL A 564 -14.14 41.67 12.21
C VAL A 564 -14.25 43.05 12.86
N VAL A 565 -13.79 43.21 14.10
CA VAL A 565 -13.77 44.51 14.81
C VAL A 565 -12.87 45.52 14.08
N ILE A 566 -11.71 45.08 13.58
CA ILE A 566 -10.81 45.93 12.77
C ILE A 566 -11.50 46.33 11.45
N ALA A 567 -12.11 45.39 10.73
CA ALA A 567 -12.80 45.67 9.47
C ALA A 567 -13.96 46.66 9.66
N VAL A 568 -14.81 46.45 10.68
CA VAL A 568 -15.89 47.39 11.04
C VAL A 568 -15.32 48.74 11.45
N GLY A 569 -14.24 48.78 12.23
CA GLY A 569 -13.54 50.00 12.61
C GLY A 569 -13.01 50.80 11.41
N VAL A 570 -12.42 50.11 10.42
CA VAL A 570 -11.96 50.71 9.16
C VAL A 570 -13.15 51.28 8.37
N VAL A 571 -14.23 50.51 8.17
CA VAL A 571 -15.44 50.98 7.45
C VAL A 571 -16.06 52.21 8.14
N LEU A 572 -16.16 52.23 9.46
CA LEU A 572 -16.65 53.37 10.22
C LEU A 572 -15.73 54.59 10.09
N LEU A 573 -14.41 54.39 10.11
CA LEU A 573 -13.42 55.46 9.96
C LEU A 573 -13.42 56.04 8.54
N GLU A 574 -13.48 55.20 7.51
CA GLU A 574 -13.66 55.63 6.11
C GLU A 574 -14.97 56.40 5.92
N GLY A 575 -16.08 55.87 6.43
CA GLY A 575 -17.39 56.54 6.42
C GLY A 575 -17.37 57.91 7.10
N TRP A 576 -16.69 58.04 8.24
CA TRP A 576 -16.49 59.31 8.94
C TRP A 576 -15.61 60.28 8.14
N VAL A 577 -14.50 59.81 7.56
CA VAL A 577 -13.62 60.62 6.68
C VAL A 577 -14.38 61.12 5.45
N LEU A 578 -15.19 60.26 4.82
CA LEU A 578 -16.01 60.60 3.65
C LEU A 578 -17.10 61.61 4.01
N THR A 579 -17.84 61.39 5.09
CA THR A 579 -18.85 62.34 5.61
C THR A 579 -18.21 63.70 5.94
N ARG A 580 -17.04 63.71 6.60
CA ARG A 580 -16.31 64.93 6.93
C ARG A 580 -15.79 65.66 5.68
N ARG A 581 -15.35 64.94 4.65
CA ARG A 581 -14.97 65.51 3.34
C ARG A 581 -16.18 66.07 2.59
N ALA A 582 -17.33 65.38 2.60
CA ALA A 582 -18.57 65.84 1.98
C ALA A 582 -19.11 67.12 2.64
N ASN A 583 -19.15 67.17 3.97
CA ASN A 583 -19.57 68.35 4.71
C ASN A 583 -18.60 69.54 4.52
N ARG A 584 -17.29 69.29 4.43
CA ARG A 584 -16.30 70.32 4.05
C ARG A 584 -16.46 70.83 2.60
N LYS A 585 -16.96 70.01 1.66
CA LYS A 585 -17.30 70.48 0.31
C LYS A 585 -18.55 71.36 0.33
N LYS A 586 -19.63 70.93 1.01
CA LYS A 586 -20.87 71.73 1.15
C LYS A 586 -20.61 73.10 1.80
N GLY A 587 -19.78 73.15 2.84
CA GLY A 587 -19.36 74.41 3.48
C GLY A 587 -18.42 75.32 2.65
N LYS A 588 -18.09 74.93 1.40
CA LYS A 588 -17.39 75.76 0.41
C LYS A 588 -18.25 76.10 -0.81
N THR A 589 -19.54 75.75 -0.79
CA THR A 589 -20.51 75.99 -1.88
C THR A 589 -21.69 76.88 -1.44
N LEU A 590 -21.52 77.58 -0.32
CA LEU A 590 -22.40 78.61 0.23
C LEU A 590 -21.61 79.92 0.36
#